data_AF-A0A415ZK85-F1
#
_entry.id   AF-A0A415ZK85-F1
#
_cell.length_a   1.000
_cell.length_b   1.000
_cell.length_c   1.000
_cell.angle_alpha   90.00
_cell.angle_beta   90.00
_cell.angle_gamma   90.00
#
_symmetry.space_group_name_H-M   'P 1'
#
loop_
_entity.id
_entity.type
_entity.pdbx_description
1 polymer ?
#
loop_
_entity_poly.entity_id
_entity_poly.type
_entity_poly.pdbx_seq_one_letter_code
_entity_poly.pdbx_strand_id
1 'polypeptide(L)'
;MTASSCLRSRDRFTKFSVSISTNSTSGHKEEPMGDLKKETREETDPHGGQEFKEFRRLLRKGIGIRTQREFARVSGISYTHLNRLLNQEVIARPSKNTLKTMAEHMPTVTLKDLLVSCGYEVEDIHTTAARLVRDFKEFFLKDGQEYHLVCETIERLCEAFDMLYRPEHADALSFHFGPEMPCDSTVYRQAENSMQIDLTWRNADYVCRSTFTIYYAKTTAGKFLIMGMDVKRMLDGTETQITSREAAEKKTADTAHRLLQYLLGGEAYETVSIGPGLPYKETPPGFIDFLSNHRSTFCTDPERIQLWKRAVADGEDPDQVFNAFTDHGGGTGTGAVIATIMTKELKNEPYMKDREFLYMEPCEALPEESRDAFIMTENAYGSDDCPKEIRIRLYFYAKELGIPKFGLCYYRHVTYRDVRNWYDTDRYGEYLR
;
A
#
# COMPACT_ATOMS: atom_id res chain seq x y z
N MET A 1 29.59 -52.15 -23.44
CA MET A 1 30.96 -52.71 -23.36
C MET A 1 31.82 -51.67 -22.65
N THR A 2 32.04 -51.74 -21.33
CA THR A 2 33.20 -52.39 -20.63
C THR A 2 34.55 -51.90 -21.20
N ALA A 3 35.57 -51.43 -20.46
CA ALA A 3 36.00 -51.49 -19.06
C ALA A 3 37.20 -50.47 -18.92
N SER A 4 37.42 -49.73 -17.83
CA SER A 4 38.13 -50.09 -16.57
C SER A 4 39.59 -49.55 -16.45
N SER A 5 40.00 -49.42 -15.18
CA SER A 5 41.33 -49.21 -14.56
C SER A 5 41.79 -47.75 -14.35
N CYS A 6 41.95 -47.22 -13.13
CA CYS A 6 42.69 -47.60 -11.88
C CYS A 6 44.08 -46.93 -11.79
N LEU A 7 44.32 -46.09 -10.76
CA LEU A 7 45.36 -46.24 -9.72
C LEU A 7 45.72 -44.94 -8.95
N ARG A 8 45.42 -44.97 -7.64
CA ARG A 8 46.24 -44.69 -6.44
C ARG A 8 47.00 -43.35 -6.21
N SER A 9 46.68 -42.81 -5.03
CA SER A 9 47.54 -42.41 -3.90
C SER A 9 48.28 -41.07 -3.92
N ARG A 10 48.03 -40.21 -2.91
CA ARG A 10 48.87 -40.14 -1.68
C ARG A 10 48.35 -39.08 -0.70
N ASP A 11 48.36 -39.48 0.58
CA ASP A 11 48.24 -38.65 1.75
C ASP A 11 49.24 -37.48 1.78
N ARG A 12 48.80 -36.35 2.35
CA ARG A 12 49.65 -35.57 3.25
C ARG A 12 48.82 -34.69 4.20
N PHE A 13 48.66 -35.21 5.41
CA PHE A 13 48.42 -34.43 6.62
C PHE A 13 49.61 -33.49 6.87
N THR A 14 49.35 -32.22 7.16
CA THR A 14 50.30 -31.37 7.88
C THR A 14 49.54 -30.47 8.83
N LYS A 15 49.63 -30.81 10.13
CA LYS A 15 49.35 -29.94 11.27
C LYS A 15 50.34 -28.78 11.25
N PHE A 16 49.88 -27.55 11.49
CA PHE A 16 50.73 -26.49 11.99
C PHE A 16 50.10 -25.84 13.22
N SER A 17 50.88 -25.90 14.28
CA SER A 17 50.69 -25.35 15.62
C SER A 17 50.90 -23.84 15.63
N VAL A 18 50.01 -23.11 16.31
CA VAL A 18 50.22 -21.69 16.66
C VAL A 18 50.91 -21.63 18.01
N SER A 19 52.12 -21.09 18.01
CA SER A 19 52.93 -20.77 19.19
C SER A 19 52.59 -19.35 19.68
N ILE A 20 52.28 -19.27 20.97
CA ILE A 20 52.13 -18.05 21.76
C ILE A 20 53.50 -17.37 21.89
N SER A 21 53.55 -16.06 21.62
CA SER A 21 54.69 -15.20 21.93
C SER A 21 54.23 -14.04 22.79
N THR A 22 54.53 -14.12 24.08
CA THR A 22 54.58 -13.01 25.03
C THR A 22 55.84 -12.18 24.77
N ASN A 23 55.75 -10.85 24.80
CA ASN A 23 56.73 -10.04 25.53
C ASN A 23 56.26 -8.59 25.74
N SER A 24 56.38 -8.22 27.01
CA SER A 24 56.21 -6.94 27.71
C SER A 24 57.43 -6.03 27.59
N THR A 25 57.24 -4.70 27.64
CA THR A 25 57.91 -3.66 28.49
C THR A 25 57.61 -2.25 27.94
N SER A 26 56.87 -1.39 28.67
CA SER A 26 57.27 -0.42 29.72
C SER A 26 57.54 1.00 29.19
N GLY A 27 56.85 2.00 29.75
CA GLY A 27 57.14 3.42 29.53
C GLY A 27 56.15 4.34 30.25
N HIS A 28 56.45 4.62 31.53
CA HIS A 28 55.75 5.60 32.38
C HIS A 28 55.86 7.04 31.84
N LYS A 29 54.77 7.82 31.98
CA LYS A 29 54.79 9.24 32.36
C LYS A 29 53.53 9.56 33.18
N GLU A 30 53.76 10.06 34.38
CA GLU A 30 52.75 10.55 35.34
C GLU A 30 52.42 12.03 35.09
N GLU A 31 51.19 12.41 35.46
CA GLU A 31 50.71 13.68 36.09
C GLU A 31 49.31 14.08 35.56
N PRO A 32 48.47 14.80 36.33
CA PRO A 32 48.12 14.62 37.76
C PRO A 32 46.59 14.55 37.98
N MET A 33 46.21 14.18 39.22
CA MET A 33 44.83 14.13 39.73
C MET A 33 44.08 15.47 39.65
N GLY A 34 42.80 15.41 39.28
CA GLY A 34 41.81 16.46 39.47
C GLY A 34 40.41 15.87 39.73
N ASP A 35 39.91 16.09 40.95
CA ASP A 35 38.52 16.05 41.41
C ASP A 35 37.68 14.76 41.28
N LEU A 36 37.85 13.88 42.28
CA LEU A 36 36.78 12.96 42.72
C LEU A 36 35.60 13.76 43.30
N LYS A 37 34.55 13.96 42.49
CA LYS A 37 33.21 14.21 43.01
C LYS A 37 32.70 12.90 43.64
N LYS A 38 32.41 12.96 44.94
CA LYS A 38 31.70 11.95 45.74
C LYS A 38 30.51 11.38 44.96
N GLU A 39 30.66 10.18 44.43
CA GLU A 39 29.53 9.31 44.14
C GLU A 39 28.96 8.82 45.48
N THR A 40 27.71 9.18 45.73
CA THR A 40 26.88 8.65 46.79
C THR A 40 26.78 7.13 46.59
N ARG A 41 27.56 6.35 47.34
CA ARG A 41 27.40 4.91 47.42
C ARG A 41 26.04 4.62 48.02
N GLU A 42 25.07 4.25 47.17
CA GLU A 42 23.89 3.51 47.60
C GLU A 42 24.37 2.14 48.11
N GLU A 43 24.11 1.89 49.40
CA GLU A 43 24.33 0.62 50.06
C GLU A 43 23.56 -0.48 49.33
N THR A 44 24.28 -1.45 48.77
CA THR A 44 23.70 -2.63 48.15
C THR A 44 23.51 -3.70 49.22
N ASP A 45 22.24 -3.91 49.59
CA ASP A 45 21.74 -5.02 50.42
C ASP A 45 22.05 -6.39 49.74
N PRO A 46 22.47 -7.46 50.46
CA PRO A 46 22.93 -8.73 49.88
C PRO A 46 21.84 -9.56 49.17
N HIS A 47 20.64 -9.01 49.02
CA HIS A 47 19.51 -9.61 48.33
C HIS A 47 19.08 -8.86 47.07
N GLY A 48 19.97 -8.11 46.40
CA GLY A 48 19.90 -7.79 44.96
C GLY A 48 18.61 -7.17 44.42
N GLY A 49 17.74 -6.67 45.30
CA GLY A 49 16.46 -6.11 44.95
C GLY A 49 16.55 -4.59 44.87
N GLN A 50 15.81 -4.01 43.94
CA GLN A 50 15.77 -2.56 43.72
C GLN A 50 14.32 -2.05 43.75
N GLU A 51 14.16 -0.78 44.09
CA GLU A 51 12.86 -0.11 44.04
C GLU A 51 12.56 0.42 42.64
N PHE A 52 11.84 -0.35 41.82
CA PHE A 52 11.40 0.11 40.48
C PHE A 52 10.07 0.88 40.55
N LYS A 53 10.08 2.11 41.08
CA LYS A 53 8.87 2.94 41.26
C LYS A 53 8.18 3.26 39.95
N GLU A 54 8.95 3.66 38.93
CA GLU A 54 8.42 4.02 37.62
C GLU A 54 7.86 2.80 36.87
N PHE A 55 8.53 1.65 36.95
CA PHE A 55 8.04 0.39 36.40
C PHE A 55 6.66 0.04 36.97
N ARG A 56 6.43 0.20 38.28
CA ARG A 56 5.11 -0.07 38.88
C ARG A 56 4.03 0.88 38.43
N ARG A 57 4.38 2.16 38.28
CA ARG A 57 3.45 3.17 37.76
C ARG A 57 3.01 2.78 36.35
N LEU A 58 3.96 2.39 35.51
CA LEU A 58 3.70 1.88 34.16
C LEU A 58 2.92 0.57 34.18
N LEU A 59 3.28 -0.40 35.03
CA LEU A 59 2.57 -1.68 35.16
C LEU A 59 1.10 -1.47 35.56
N ARG A 60 0.82 -0.58 36.53
CA ARG A 60 -0.57 -0.20 36.88
C ARG A 60 -1.31 0.47 35.72
N LYS A 61 -0.65 1.40 35.03
CA LYS A 61 -1.20 2.08 33.85
C LYS A 61 -1.53 1.08 32.71
N GLY A 62 -0.64 0.11 32.48
CA GLY A 62 -0.78 -0.91 31.44
C GLY A 62 -1.88 -1.93 31.73
N ILE A 63 -2.09 -2.29 33.01
CA ILE A 63 -3.23 -3.13 33.43
C ILE A 63 -4.56 -2.41 33.14
N GLY A 64 -4.61 -1.10 33.39
CA GLY A 64 -5.79 -0.28 33.12
C GLY A 64 -6.96 -0.64 34.06
N ILE A 65 -8.17 -0.77 33.49
CA ILE A 65 -9.39 -1.11 34.25
C ILE A 65 -9.50 -2.61 34.60
N ARG A 66 -8.63 -3.46 34.06
CA ARG A 66 -8.66 -4.91 34.25
C ARG A 66 -8.22 -5.26 35.67
N THR A 67 -8.74 -6.36 36.20
CA THR A 67 -8.24 -6.86 37.50
C THR A 67 -6.85 -7.49 37.33
N GLN A 68 -6.04 -7.50 38.38
CA GLN A 68 -4.72 -8.17 38.35
C GLN A 68 -4.83 -9.66 37.97
N ARG A 69 -5.88 -10.35 38.43
CA ARG A 69 -6.13 -11.76 38.11
C ARG A 69 -6.47 -11.97 36.64
N GLU A 70 -7.26 -11.06 36.06
CA GLU A 70 -7.59 -11.07 34.64
C GLU A 70 -6.35 -10.79 33.78
N PHE A 71 -5.56 -9.77 34.12
CA PHE A 71 -4.33 -9.44 33.41
C PHE A 71 -3.30 -10.57 33.47
N ALA A 72 -3.09 -11.16 34.66
CA ALA A 72 -2.23 -12.33 34.86
C ALA A 72 -2.64 -13.50 33.95
N ARG A 73 -3.94 -13.78 33.86
CA ARG A 73 -4.48 -14.86 33.01
C ARG A 73 -4.20 -14.61 31.53
N VAL A 74 -4.45 -13.41 31.01
CA VAL A 74 -4.26 -13.12 29.57
C VAL A 74 -2.80 -13.01 29.17
N SER A 75 -1.94 -12.52 30.08
CA SER A 75 -0.49 -12.41 29.85
C SER A 75 0.29 -13.69 30.17
N GLY A 76 -0.36 -14.77 30.62
CA GLY A 76 0.35 -16.00 30.97
C GLY A 76 1.33 -15.88 32.15
N ILE A 77 1.22 -14.80 32.95
CA ILE A 77 2.05 -14.57 34.14
C ILE A 77 1.27 -15.04 35.37
N SER A 78 1.93 -15.69 36.33
CA SER A 78 1.24 -16.12 37.54
C SER A 78 0.75 -14.91 38.36
N TYR A 79 -0.46 -15.02 38.90
CA TYR A 79 -1.05 -13.97 39.73
C TYR A 79 -0.15 -13.59 40.92
N THR A 80 0.51 -14.58 41.53
CA THR A 80 1.45 -14.37 42.63
C THR A 80 2.67 -13.58 42.20
N HIS A 81 3.22 -13.86 41.02
CA HIS A 81 4.34 -13.12 40.46
C HIS A 81 3.95 -11.68 40.12
N LEU A 82 2.80 -11.47 39.49
CA LEU A 82 2.29 -10.13 39.17
C LEU A 82 1.99 -9.30 40.43
N ASN A 83 1.36 -9.90 41.44
CA ASN A 83 1.06 -9.24 42.71
C ASN A 83 2.35 -8.81 43.42
N ARG A 84 3.40 -9.65 43.37
CA ARG A 84 4.73 -9.30 43.86
C ARG A 84 5.30 -8.07 43.14
N LEU A 85 5.28 -8.06 41.80
CA LEU A 85 5.80 -6.94 41.00
C LEU A 85 5.10 -5.60 41.30
N LEU A 86 3.81 -5.64 41.66
CA LEU A 86 3.01 -4.45 41.94
C LEU A 86 3.16 -3.93 43.38
N ASN A 87 3.29 -4.84 44.36
CA ASN A 87 3.06 -4.49 45.77
C ASN A 87 4.28 -4.65 46.67
N GLN A 88 5.30 -5.44 46.32
CA GLN A 88 6.51 -5.55 47.15
C GLN A 88 7.46 -4.38 46.88
N GLU A 89 7.82 -3.57 47.88
CA GLU A 89 8.71 -2.38 47.75
C GLU A 89 10.05 -2.68 47.09
N VAL A 90 10.64 -3.84 47.35
CA VAL A 90 11.90 -4.25 46.77
C VAL A 90 11.67 -5.53 45.97
N ILE A 91 12.02 -5.52 44.68
CA ILE A 91 11.91 -6.69 43.80
C ILE A 91 13.22 -6.92 43.05
N ALA A 92 13.48 -8.18 42.70
CA ALA A 92 14.49 -8.49 41.70
C ALA A 92 14.08 -7.89 40.34
N ARG A 93 15.08 -7.46 39.58
CA ARG A 93 14.87 -6.91 38.23
C ARG A 93 14.07 -7.88 37.36
N PRO A 94 12.90 -7.47 36.82
CA PRO A 94 12.10 -8.32 35.94
C PRO A 94 12.88 -8.69 34.67
N SER A 95 12.74 -9.93 34.20
CA SER A 95 13.44 -10.38 32.97
C SER A 95 12.87 -9.72 31.71
N LYS A 96 13.70 -9.53 30.67
CA LYS A 96 13.26 -9.00 29.36
C LYS A 96 12.06 -9.78 28.79
N ASN A 97 12.06 -11.11 28.92
CA ASN A 97 10.93 -11.95 28.48
C ASN A 97 9.65 -11.65 29.26
N THR A 98 9.74 -11.51 30.58
CA THR A 98 8.57 -11.14 31.41
C THR A 98 8.02 -9.78 30.99
N LEU A 99 8.89 -8.79 30.75
CA LEU A 99 8.50 -7.46 30.28
C LEU A 99 7.84 -7.50 28.89
N LYS A 100 8.38 -8.31 27.97
CA LYS A 100 7.82 -8.53 26.63
C LYS A 100 6.41 -9.09 26.70
N THR A 101 6.22 -10.19 27.45
CA THR A 101 4.91 -10.81 27.61
C THR A 101 3.90 -9.86 28.25
N MET A 102 4.33 -8.99 29.17
CA MET A 102 3.45 -7.94 29.71
C MET A 102 3.06 -6.90 28.66
N ALA A 103 4.04 -6.38 27.92
CA ALA A 103 3.83 -5.32 26.92
C ALA A 103 2.87 -5.75 25.79
N GLU A 104 2.92 -7.01 25.36
CA GLU A 104 2.02 -7.58 24.33
C GLU A 104 0.54 -7.45 24.70
N HIS A 105 0.20 -7.31 25.99
CA HIS A 105 -1.17 -7.16 26.48
C HIS A 105 -1.47 -5.78 27.08
N MET A 106 -0.58 -4.81 26.90
CA MET A 106 -0.73 -3.43 27.39
C MET A 106 -0.99 -2.46 26.23
N PRO A 107 -2.17 -1.83 26.15
CA PRO A 107 -2.45 -0.88 25.08
C PRO A 107 -1.82 0.51 25.30
N THR A 108 -1.42 0.84 26.53
CA THR A 108 -1.04 2.22 26.94
C THR A 108 0.42 2.38 27.35
N VAL A 109 1.19 1.28 27.34
CA VAL A 109 2.58 1.22 27.81
C VAL A 109 3.36 0.35 26.86
N THR A 110 4.47 0.86 26.35
CA THR A 110 5.31 0.13 25.39
C THR A 110 6.32 -0.77 26.10
N LEU A 111 6.86 -1.76 25.39
CA LEU A 111 7.96 -2.58 25.90
C LEU A 111 9.19 -1.72 26.26
N LYS A 112 9.46 -0.67 25.47
CA LYS A 112 10.55 0.27 25.71
C LYS A 112 10.41 0.96 27.07
N ASP A 113 9.22 1.43 27.41
CA ASP A 113 8.96 2.09 28.70
C ASP A 113 9.22 1.12 29.88
N LEU A 114 8.81 -0.14 29.74
CA LEU A 114 9.06 -1.18 30.74
C LEU A 114 10.54 -1.52 30.88
N LEU A 115 11.26 -1.61 29.76
CA LEU A 115 12.70 -1.90 29.74
C LEU A 115 13.50 -0.77 30.41
N VAL A 116 13.26 0.48 29.99
CA VAL A 116 13.94 1.67 30.55
C VAL A 116 13.65 1.82 32.04
N SER A 117 12.39 1.64 32.47
CA SER A 117 12.00 1.74 33.88
C SER A 117 12.57 0.62 34.77
N CYS A 118 13.04 -0.48 34.16
CA CYS A 118 13.79 -1.55 34.83
C CYS A 118 15.32 -1.43 34.64
N GLY A 119 15.80 -0.27 34.15
CA GLY A 119 17.23 0.02 33.96
C GLY A 119 17.89 -0.75 32.80
N TYR A 120 17.12 -1.26 31.83
CA TYR A 120 17.68 -1.87 30.62
C TYR A 120 18.11 -0.78 29.66
N GLU A 121 19.35 -0.90 29.17
CA GLU A 121 19.77 -0.15 27.99
C GLU A 121 18.94 -0.64 26.79
N VAL A 122 18.18 0.29 26.22
CA VAL A 122 17.47 0.07 24.97
C VAL A 122 18.35 0.65 23.88
N GLU A 123 18.72 -0.19 22.92
CA GLU A 123 19.58 0.23 21.82
C GLU A 123 18.89 1.34 21.02
N ASP A 124 19.64 2.41 20.77
CA ASP A 124 19.13 3.56 20.03
C ASP A 124 18.78 3.15 18.58
N ILE A 125 17.72 3.76 18.03
CA ILE A 125 17.22 3.42 16.71
C ILE A 125 18.24 3.75 15.62
N HIS A 126 19.03 4.83 15.78
CA HIS A 126 20.07 5.19 14.84
C HIS A 126 21.22 4.18 14.89
N THR A 127 21.55 3.68 16.08
CA THR A 127 22.57 2.62 16.25
C THR A 127 22.12 1.32 15.58
N THR A 128 20.87 0.93 15.77
CA THR A 128 20.29 -0.26 15.14
C THR A 128 20.25 -0.14 13.62
N ALA A 129 19.82 1.02 13.10
CA ALA A 129 19.80 1.30 11.66
C ALA A 129 21.20 1.29 11.04
N ALA A 130 22.17 1.94 11.68
CA ALA A 130 23.55 1.98 11.21
C ALA A 130 24.18 0.58 11.21
N ARG A 131 23.92 -0.23 12.24
CA ARG A 131 24.33 -1.64 12.27
C ARG A 131 23.75 -2.40 11.08
N LEU A 132 22.44 -2.31 10.84
CA LEU A 132 21.81 -3.04 9.74
C LEU A 132 22.39 -2.68 8.37
N VAL A 133 22.67 -1.39 8.13
CA VAL A 133 23.33 -0.93 6.89
C VAL A 133 24.74 -1.49 6.75
N ARG A 134 25.53 -1.48 7.84
CA ARG A 134 26.87 -2.07 7.86
C ARG A 134 26.81 -3.57 7.59
N ASP A 135 25.94 -4.28 8.29
CA ASP A 135 25.77 -5.72 8.16
C ASP A 135 25.31 -6.08 6.74
N PHE A 136 24.45 -5.26 6.10
CA PHE A 136 24.06 -5.43 4.70
C PHE A 136 25.25 -5.25 3.74
N LYS A 137 26.10 -4.24 3.98
CA LYS A 137 27.36 -4.04 3.24
C LYS A 137 28.30 -5.24 3.38
N GLU A 138 28.53 -5.69 4.59
CA GLU A 138 29.41 -6.82 4.88
C GLU A 138 28.84 -8.15 4.33
N PHE A 139 27.52 -8.32 4.34
CA PHE A 139 26.87 -9.51 3.80
C PHE A 139 27.07 -9.65 2.28
N PHE A 140 27.02 -8.54 1.55
CA PHE A 140 27.25 -8.51 0.11
C PHE A 140 28.74 -8.53 -0.28
N LEU A 141 29.64 -8.04 0.59
CA LEU A 141 31.05 -7.77 0.27
C LEU A 141 32.03 -8.43 1.26
N LYS A 142 31.70 -9.63 1.76
CA LYS A 142 32.41 -10.35 2.83
C LYS A 142 33.93 -10.13 2.83
N ASP A 143 34.46 -9.62 3.95
CA ASP A 143 35.88 -9.35 4.20
C ASP A 143 36.56 -8.29 3.30
N GLY A 144 35.79 -7.37 2.70
CA GLY A 144 36.34 -6.19 2.02
C GLY A 144 37.13 -6.50 0.74
N GLN A 145 36.93 -7.68 0.17
CA GLN A 145 37.50 -8.06 -1.12
C GLN A 145 36.46 -7.81 -2.22
N GLU A 146 36.86 -7.06 -3.25
CA GLU A 146 35.98 -6.41 -4.25
C GLU A 146 35.21 -7.35 -5.18
N TYR A 147 35.42 -8.66 -5.10
CA TYR A 147 34.82 -9.62 -6.02
C TYR A 147 34.57 -10.91 -5.24
N HIS A 148 33.39 -11.55 -5.38
CA HIS A 148 33.20 -13.02 -5.39
C HIS A 148 31.79 -13.50 -5.01
N LEU A 149 30.82 -12.64 -4.68
CA LEU A 149 29.49 -13.17 -4.39
C LEU A 149 28.80 -13.60 -5.68
N VAL A 150 28.80 -14.91 -5.92
CA VAL A 150 28.09 -15.55 -7.01
C VAL A 150 26.74 -16.01 -6.49
N CYS A 151 25.66 -15.32 -6.87
CA CYS A 151 24.30 -15.72 -6.51
C CYS A 151 23.48 -16.07 -7.75
N GLU A 152 22.44 -16.89 -7.53
CA GLU A 152 21.46 -17.21 -8.57
C GLU A 152 20.58 -16.01 -8.87
N THR A 153 20.10 -15.35 -7.81
CA THR A 153 19.34 -14.10 -7.89
C THR A 153 19.67 -13.22 -6.69
N ILE A 154 19.43 -11.91 -6.82
CA ILE A 154 19.70 -10.92 -5.77
C ILE A 154 18.59 -10.97 -4.71
N GLU A 155 17.38 -11.33 -5.10
CA GLU A 155 16.22 -11.50 -4.23
C GLU A 155 16.47 -12.58 -3.18
N ARG A 156 16.97 -13.75 -3.59
CA ARG A 156 17.31 -14.85 -2.66
C ARG A 156 18.37 -14.47 -1.65
N LEU A 157 19.29 -13.60 -2.06
CA LEU A 157 20.33 -13.08 -1.18
C LEU A 157 19.72 -12.13 -0.13
N CYS A 158 18.80 -11.25 -0.53
CA CYS A 158 18.05 -10.39 0.39
C CYS A 158 17.14 -11.20 1.34
N GLU A 159 16.52 -12.29 0.88
CA GLU A 159 15.75 -13.21 1.73
C GLU A 159 16.64 -13.87 2.79
N ALA A 160 17.83 -14.33 2.41
CA ALA A 160 18.80 -14.88 3.35
C ALA A 160 19.28 -13.81 4.36
N PHE A 161 19.43 -12.56 3.92
CA PHE A 161 19.76 -11.46 4.81
C PHE A 161 18.67 -11.20 5.86
N ASP A 162 17.40 -11.15 5.45
CA ASP A 162 16.26 -11.00 6.37
C ASP A 162 16.21 -12.15 7.39
N MET A 163 16.51 -13.38 7.00
CA MET A 163 16.55 -14.49 7.95
C MET A 163 17.65 -14.38 9.01
N LEU A 164 18.79 -13.76 8.68
CA LEU A 164 19.99 -13.76 9.51
C LEU A 164 20.19 -12.48 10.33
N TYR A 165 19.78 -11.33 9.78
CA TYR A 165 20.14 -10.00 10.31
C TYR A 165 18.93 -9.15 10.69
N ARG A 166 17.71 -9.72 10.70
CA ARG A 166 16.50 -8.98 11.10
C ARG A 166 16.68 -8.40 12.51
N PRO A 167 16.47 -7.08 12.70
CA PRO A 167 16.52 -6.47 14.02
C PRO A 167 15.52 -7.10 14.99
N GLU A 168 15.90 -7.18 16.27
CA GLU A 168 15.00 -7.64 17.33
C GLU A 168 13.77 -6.71 17.39
N HIS A 169 12.56 -7.29 17.37
CA HIS A 169 11.28 -6.56 17.36
C HIS A 169 10.96 -5.74 16.09
N ALA A 170 11.67 -5.96 15.00
CA ALA A 170 11.27 -5.46 13.69
C ALA A 170 10.30 -6.42 12.99
N ASP A 171 9.40 -5.86 12.18
CA ASP A 171 8.69 -6.60 11.14
C ASP A 171 9.68 -7.19 10.12
N ALA A 172 9.22 -8.09 9.25
CA ALA A 172 10.04 -8.62 8.17
C ALA A 172 10.65 -7.49 7.32
N LEU A 173 11.91 -7.65 6.93
CA LEU A 173 12.57 -6.70 6.04
C LEU A 173 11.88 -6.73 4.67
N SER A 174 11.52 -5.54 4.17
CA SER A 174 10.88 -5.38 2.88
C SER A 174 11.88 -4.82 1.88
N PHE A 175 12.06 -5.51 0.76
CA PHE A 175 12.99 -5.10 -0.30
C PHE A 175 12.21 -4.74 -1.56
N HIS A 176 12.55 -3.60 -2.16
CA HIS A 176 12.07 -3.20 -3.47
C HIS A 176 13.26 -3.06 -4.42
N PHE A 177 13.15 -3.69 -5.58
CA PHE A 177 14.21 -3.76 -6.58
C PHE A 177 13.88 -2.81 -7.73
N GLY A 178 14.76 -1.85 -7.97
CA GLY A 178 14.67 -0.96 -9.12
C GLY A 178 14.99 -1.69 -10.43
N PRO A 179 14.77 -1.02 -11.58
CA PRO A 179 15.14 -1.59 -12.87
C PRO A 179 16.65 -1.80 -12.97
N GLU A 180 17.05 -2.81 -13.73
CA GLU A 180 18.45 -3.02 -14.13
C GLU A 180 18.87 -1.93 -15.10
N MET A 181 19.99 -1.28 -14.82
CA MET A 181 20.54 -0.20 -15.61
C MET A 181 21.98 -0.54 -16.03
N PRO A 182 22.43 -0.16 -17.24
CA PRO A 182 23.84 -0.22 -17.59
C PRO A 182 24.69 0.52 -16.56
N CYS A 183 25.80 -0.08 -16.14
CA CYS A 183 26.69 0.55 -15.17
C CYS A 183 27.58 1.60 -15.86
N ASP A 184 27.59 2.82 -15.32
CA ASP A 184 28.49 3.92 -15.71
C ASP A 184 29.49 4.29 -14.59
N SER A 185 29.58 3.45 -13.54
CA SER A 185 30.43 3.73 -12.38
C SER A 185 31.91 3.75 -12.76
N THR A 186 32.58 4.85 -12.41
CA THR A 186 34.03 5.00 -12.58
C THR A 186 34.83 4.23 -11.54
N VAL A 187 34.17 3.83 -10.44
CA VAL A 187 34.72 3.04 -9.33
C VAL A 187 34.65 1.55 -9.64
N TYR A 188 33.49 1.05 -10.06
CA TYR A 188 33.26 -0.37 -10.39
C TYR A 188 33.24 -0.60 -11.90
N ARG A 189 34.38 -0.34 -12.58
CA ARG A 189 34.46 -0.35 -14.05
C ARG A 189 34.20 -1.72 -14.70
N GLN A 190 34.36 -2.79 -13.92
CA GLN A 190 34.14 -4.15 -14.38
C GLN A 190 32.65 -4.55 -14.30
N ALA A 191 31.82 -3.78 -13.60
CA ALA A 191 30.40 -4.04 -13.53
C ALA A 191 29.75 -3.68 -14.86
N GLU A 192 28.92 -4.59 -15.37
CA GLU A 192 28.15 -4.38 -16.59
C GLU A 192 26.83 -3.66 -16.27
N ASN A 193 26.27 -3.97 -15.11
CA ASN A 193 24.94 -3.54 -14.69
C ASN A 193 24.96 -2.99 -13.27
N SER A 194 23.97 -2.17 -12.97
CA SER A 194 23.67 -1.65 -11.65
C SER A 194 22.18 -1.79 -11.36
N MET A 195 21.82 -1.93 -10.08
CA MET A 195 20.44 -1.98 -9.64
C MET A 195 20.30 -1.31 -8.28
N GLN A 196 19.20 -0.58 -8.08
CA GLN A 196 18.84 -0.03 -6.78
C GLN A 196 18.03 -1.03 -5.96
N ILE A 197 18.34 -1.12 -4.67
CA ILE A 197 17.61 -1.92 -3.69
C ILE A 197 17.18 -0.98 -2.57
N ASP A 198 15.87 -0.80 -2.42
CA ASP A 198 15.29 -0.10 -1.29
C ASP A 198 14.94 -1.10 -0.19
N LEU A 199 15.64 -1.00 0.94
CA LEU A 199 15.38 -1.74 2.16
C LEU A 199 14.49 -0.90 3.08
N THR A 200 13.30 -1.41 3.39
CA THR A 200 12.39 -0.83 4.38
C THR A 200 12.17 -1.81 5.53
N TRP A 201 12.25 -1.32 6.76
CA TRP A 201 11.87 -2.09 7.93
C TRP A 201 11.14 -1.20 8.94
N ARG A 202 10.37 -1.84 9.82
CA ARG A 202 9.46 -1.17 10.75
C ARG A 202 9.57 -1.81 12.11
N ASN A 203 9.44 -1.00 13.15
CA ASN A 203 9.18 -1.48 14.50
C ASN A 203 7.92 -0.79 15.06
N ALA A 204 7.70 -0.88 16.37
CA ALA A 204 6.54 -0.25 17.00
C ALA A 204 6.44 1.26 16.73
N ASP A 205 7.58 1.95 16.72
CA ASP A 205 7.63 3.42 16.79
C ASP A 205 8.10 4.07 15.48
N TYR A 206 8.86 3.36 14.65
CA TYR A 206 9.59 3.92 13.51
C TYR A 206 9.45 3.09 12.24
N VAL A 207 9.58 3.80 11.12
CA VAL A 207 9.80 3.25 9.78
C VAL A 207 11.18 3.73 9.31
N CYS A 208 12.03 2.77 8.95
CA CYS A 208 13.40 3.00 8.52
C CYS A 208 13.56 2.60 7.06
N ARG A 209 14.25 3.45 6.27
CA ARG A 209 14.49 3.22 4.84
C ARG A 209 15.93 3.50 4.46
N SER A 210 16.53 2.55 3.75
CA SER A 210 17.90 2.65 3.23
C SER A 210 17.88 2.27 1.75
N THR A 211 18.55 3.04 0.90
CA THR A 211 18.65 2.76 -0.54
C THR A 211 20.07 2.39 -0.87
N PHE A 212 20.24 1.21 -1.44
CA PHE A 212 21.52 0.68 -1.90
C PHE A 212 21.58 0.66 -3.42
N THR A 213 22.76 0.86 -3.98
CA THR A 213 23.04 0.60 -5.39
C THR A 213 24.05 -0.52 -5.46
N ILE A 214 23.67 -1.66 -6.04
CA ILE A 214 24.57 -2.78 -6.26
C ILE A 214 25.11 -2.77 -7.69
N TYR A 215 26.36 -3.17 -7.85
CA TYR A 215 27.09 -3.20 -9.12
C TYR A 215 27.51 -4.64 -9.41
N TYR A 216 27.17 -5.14 -10.60
CA TYR A 216 27.39 -6.56 -10.92
C TYR A 216 27.56 -6.82 -12.43
N ALA A 217 28.04 -8.02 -12.75
CA ALA A 217 28.03 -8.58 -14.10
C ALA A 217 27.25 -9.90 -14.14
N LYS A 218 26.75 -10.27 -15.32
CA LYS A 218 26.04 -11.54 -15.51
C LYS A 218 26.96 -12.55 -16.21
N THR A 219 27.08 -13.72 -15.62
CA THR A 219 27.79 -14.83 -16.27
C THR A 219 26.97 -15.39 -17.43
N THR A 220 27.63 -16.06 -18.36
CA THR A 220 26.97 -16.81 -19.46
C THR A 220 26.02 -17.90 -18.97
N ALA A 221 26.16 -18.36 -17.72
CA ALA A 221 25.27 -19.30 -17.06
C ALA A 221 24.10 -18.63 -16.31
N GLY A 222 23.92 -17.31 -16.44
CA GLY A 222 22.83 -16.56 -15.82
C GLY A 222 23.02 -16.22 -14.34
N LYS A 223 24.19 -16.48 -13.76
CA LYS A 223 24.51 -16.10 -12.37
C LYS A 223 25.01 -14.66 -12.27
N PHE A 224 24.79 -14.04 -11.13
CA PHE A 224 25.22 -12.67 -10.83
C PHE A 224 26.57 -12.68 -10.13
N LEU A 225 27.48 -11.82 -10.58
CA LEU A 225 28.77 -11.54 -9.95
C LEU A 225 28.70 -10.16 -9.31
N ILE A 226 28.49 -10.09 -8.01
CA ILE A 226 28.47 -8.80 -7.29
C ILE A 226 29.90 -8.28 -7.14
N MET A 227 30.10 -7.02 -7.54
CA MET A 227 31.40 -6.35 -7.60
C MET A 227 31.49 -5.14 -6.68
N GLY A 228 30.35 -4.62 -6.23
CA GLY A 228 30.33 -3.39 -5.45
C GLY A 228 28.95 -3.06 -4.95
N MET A 229 28.93 -2.22 -3.92
CA MET A 229 27.70 -1.64 -3.42
C MET A 229 27.97 -0.27 -2.81
N ASP A 230 27.10 0.67 -3.15
CA ASP A 230 27.03 1.97 -2.50
C ASP A 230 25.70 2.11 -1.75
N VAL A 231 25.68 2.99 -0.75
CA VAL A 231 24.45 3.38 -0.07
C VAL A 231 24.21 4.86 -0.27
N LYS A 232 22.97 5.21 -0.59
CA LYS A 232 22.56 6.59 -0.78
C LYS A 232 22.60 7.32 0.56
N ARG A 233 23.38 8.38 0.63
CA ARG A 233 23.40 9.29 1.78
C ARG A 233 22.30 10.33 1.66
N MET A 234 21.64 10.58 2.77
CA MET A 234 20.66 11.64 2.95
C MET A 234 21.37 13.01 3.08
N LEU A 235 20.59 14.10 3.04
CA LEU A 235 21.12 15.47 3.14
C LEU A 235 21.83 15.74 4.49
N ASP A 236 21.42 15.04 5.54
CA ASP A 236 22.04 15.10 6.87
C ASP A 236 23.28 14.20 6.99
N GLY A 237 23.69 13.55 5.90
CA GLY A 237 24.84 12.65 5.85
C GLY A 237 24.55 11.23 6.35
N THR A 238 23.33 10.94 6.83
CA THR A 238 22.95 9.61 7.30
C THR A 238 22.68 8.64 6.14
N GLU A 239 22.88 7.35 6.36
CA GLU A 239 22.64 6.29 5.35
C GLU A 239 21.24 5.67 5.47
N THR A 240 20.43 6.10 6.45
CA THR A 240 19.08 5.58 6.69
C THR A 240 18.15 6.73 7.06
N GLN A 241 17.04 6.85 6.33
CA GLN A 241 15.95 7.72 6.71
C GLN A 241 15.13 7.04 7.81
N ILE A 242 15.01 7.71 8.96
CA ILE A 242 14.20 7.27 10.09
C ILE A 242 13.04 8.24 10.25
N THR A 243 11.83 7.73 10.17
CA THR A 243 10.59 8.50 10.38
C THR A 243 9.75 7.82 11.45
N SER A 244 9.06 8.58 12.29
CA SER A 244 8.06 7.99 13.18
C SER A 244 6.96 7.31 12.37
N ARG A 245 6.41 6.22 12.90
CA ARG A 245 5.36 5.45 12.23
C ARG A 245 4.12 6.29 11.95
N GLU A 246 3.72 7.11 12.90
CA GLU A 246 2.60 8.05 12.76
C GLU A 246 2.82 9.05 11.60
N ALA A 247 4.04 9.60 11.47
CA ALA A 247 4.37 10.50 10.36
C ALA A 247 4.43 9.77 9.01
N ALA A 248 4.91 8.52 9.00
CA ALA A 248 4.95 7.70 7.79
C ALA A 248 3.53 7.34 7.31
N GLU A 249 2.65 6.94 8.22
CA GLU A 249 1.24 6.62 7.92
C GLU A 249 0.49 7.87 7.43
N LYS A 250 0.68 9.02 8.08
CA LYS A 250 0.12 10.30 7.63
C LYS A 250 0.61 10.70 6.24
N LYS A 251 1.90 10.50 5.93
CA LYS A 251 2.48 10.80 4.62
C LYS A 251 1.93 9.86 3.53
N THR A 252 1.74 8.57 3.84
CA THR A 252 1.12 7.62 2.91
C THR A 252 -0.34 7.97 2.65
N ALA A 253 -1.09 8.33 3.70
CA ALA A 253 -2.47 8.80 3.55
C ALA A 253 -2.56 10.09 2.73
N ASP A 254 -1.67 11.05 2.95
CA ASP A 254 -1.61 12.31 2.17
C ASP A 254 -1.17 12.04 0.72
N THR A 255 -0.24 11.11 0.47
CA THR A 255 0.18 10.74 -0.90
C THR A 255 -0.93 10.02 -1.64
N ALA A 256 -1.64 9.09 -0.99
CA ALA A 256 -2.80 8.42 -1.56
C ALA A 256 -3.94 9.41 -1.80
N HIS A 257 -4.18 10.34 -0.87
CA HIS A 257 -5.17 11.40 -1.02
C HIS A 257 -4.82 12.34 -2.19
N ARG A 258 -3.55 12.76 -2.31
CA ARG A 258 -3.06 13.55 -3.45
C ARG A 258 -3.16 12.79 -4.75
N LEU A 259 -2.82 11.50 -4.79
CA LEU A 259 -2.97 10.66 -5.99
C LEU A 259 -4.44 10.50 -6.38
N LEU A 260 -5.31 10.26 -5.41
CA LEU A 260 -6.77 10.19 -5.63
C LEU A 260 -7.33 11.54 -6.08
N GLN A 261 -6.89 12.66 -5.49
CA GLN A 261 -7.20 14.00 -5.98
C GLN A 261 -6.64 14.27 -7.38
N TYR A 262 -5.46 13.72 -7.71
CA TYR A 262 -4.86 13.86 -9.04
C TYR A 262 -5.60 13.04 -10.10
N LEU A 263 -6.10 11.87 -9.72
CA LEU A 263 -6.85 10.94 -10.58
C LEU A 263 -8.33 11.32 -10.73
N LEU A 264 -8.94 11.85 -9.67
CA LEU A 264 -10.37 12.18 -9.58
C LEU A 264 -10.62 13.70 -9.63
N GLY A 265 -9.62 14.47 -10.06
CA GLY A 265 -9.46 15.91 -9.83
C GLY A 265 -10.63 16.80 -10.22
N GLY A 266 -11.58 16.94 -9.31
CA GLY A 266 -12.47 18.07 -9.24
C GLY A 266 -13.16 18.19 -7.89
N GLU A 267 -13.44 19.43 -7.50
CA GLU A 267 -14.51 19.67 -6.53
C GLU A 267 -15.81 19.13 -7.15
N ALA A 268 -16.43 18.19 -6.45
CA ALA A 268 -17.72 17.64 -6.81
C ALA A 268 -18.79 18.71 -6.53
N TYR A 269 -19.61 19.03 -7.53
CA TYR A 269 -20.78 19.87 -7.34
C TYR A 269 -22.01 19.24 -7.99
N GLU A 270 -23.15 19.44 -7.35
CA GLU A 270 -24.45 19.02 -7.91
C GLU A 270 -24.78 19.88 -9.13
N THR A 271 -25.23 19.23 -10.19
CA THR A 271 -25.65 19.88 -11.43
C THR A 271 -26.84 19.13 -12.05
N VAL A 272 -27.43 19.72 -13.09
CA VAL A 272 -28.61 19.19 -13.76
C VAL A 272 -28.34 19.11 -15.26
N SER A 273 -28.41 17.90 -15.82
CA SER A 273 -28.49 17.69 -17.27
C SER A 273 -29.95 17.79 -17.70
N ILE A 274 -30.20 18.51 -18.78
CA ILE A 274 -31.54 18.75 -19.31
C ILE A 274 -31.61 18.21 -20.73
N GLY A 275 -32.72 17.57 -21.08
CA GLY A 275 -32.80 16.80 -22.31
C GLY A 275 -34.18 16.21 -22.63
N PRO A 276 -34.58 16.13 -23.91
CA PRO A 276 -35.76 15.36 -24.32
C PRO A 276 -35.55 13.87 -24.02
N GLY A 277 -36.54 13.23 -23.40
CA GLY A 277 -36.42 11.85 -22.95
C GLY A 277 -37.65 11.29 -22.22
N LEU A 278 -37.40 10.20 -21.49
CA LEU A 278 -38.36 9.39 -20.75
C LEU A 278 -37.81 9.11 -19.33
N PRO A 279 -38.63 9.19 -18.27
CA PRO A 279 -38.25 8.69 -16.94
C PRO A 279 -38.14 7.16 -16.97
N TYR A 280 -37.13 6.63 -16.29
CA TYR A 280 -36.79 5.20 -16.30
C TYR A 280 -36.31 4.73 -14.91
N LYS A 281 -37.24 4.48 -13.99
CA LYS A 281 -36.90 4.03 -12.62
C LYS A 281 -36.65 2.53 -12.52
N GLU A 282 -37.36 1.75 -13.33
CA GLU A 282 -37.32 0.30 -13.36
C GLU A 282 -37.73 -0.16 -14.76
N THR A 283 -37.50 -1.45 -15.06
CA THR A 283 -37.88 -2.01 -16.35
C THR A 283 -39.39 -1.91 -16.56
N PRO A 284 -39.83 -1.17 -17.59
CA PRO A 284 -41.24 -0.89 -17.77
C PRO A 284 -41.96 -2.14 -18.30
N PRO A 285 -43.25 -2.33 -17.98
CA PRO A 285 -43.99 -3.54 -18.33
C PRO A 285 -44.07 -3.78 -19.84
N GLY A 286 -44.05 -2.70 -20.65
CA GLY A 286 -44.04 -2.79 -22.12
C GLY A 286 -42.68 -3.10 -22.74
N PHE A 287 -41.63 -3.38 -21.94
CA PHE A 287 -40.27 -3.57 -22.46
C PHE A 287 -40.15 -4.72 -23.47
N ILE A 288 -40.76 -5.89 -23.20
CA ILE A 288 -40.69 -7.05 -24.09
C ILE A 288 -41.40 -6.77 -25.42
N ASP A 289 -42.55 -6.10 -25.37
CA ASP A 289 -43.30 -5.71 -26.57
C ASP A 289 -42.49 -4.70 -27.39
N PHE A 290 -41.91 -3.70 -26.73
CA PHE A 290 -41.01 -2.73 -27.34
C PHE A 290 -39.82 -3.41 -28.02
N LEU A 291 -39.11 -4.28 -27.31
CA LEU A 291 -37.96 -5.01 -27.85
C LEU A 291 -38.35 -5.90 -29.04
N SER A 292 -39.57 -6.46 -29.05
CA SER A 292 -40.10 -7.28 -30.13
C SER A 292 -40.44 -6.45 -31.37
N ASN A 293 -41.08 -5.30 -31.20
CA ASN A 293 -41.47 -4.40 -32.29
C ASN A 293 -40.25 -3.73 -32.93
N HIS A 294 -39.22 -3.47 -32.13
CA HIS A 294 -37.95 -2.85 -32.57
C HIS A 294 -36.84 -3.87 -32.87
N ARG A 295 -37.20 -5.15 -33.10
CA ARG A 295 -36.26 -6.25 -33.33
C ARG A 295 -35.25 -5.97 -34.44
N SER A 296 -35.69 -5.40 -35.57
CA SER A 296 -34.81 -5.11 -36.72
C SER A 296 -33.72 -4.09 -36.38
N THR A 297 -34.00 -3.18 -35.46
CA THR A 297 -33.06 -2.15 -35.00
C THR A 297 -32.06 -2.73 -33.98
N PHE A 298 -32.54 -3.61 -33.09
CA PHE A 298 -31.71 -4.16 -32.02
C PHE A 298 -30.83 -5.33 -32.48
N CYS A 299 -31.39 -6.30 -33.22
CA CYS A 299 -30.74 -7.55 -33.61
C CYS A 299 -29.74 -7.37 -34.77
N THR A 300 -28.70 -6.57 -34.56
CA THR A 300 -27.70 -6.26 -35.60
C THR A 300 -26.55 -7.26 -35.69
N ASP A 301 -26.35 -8.07 -34.66
CA ASP A 301 -25.23 -9.00 -34.53
C ASP A 301 -25.64 -10.27 -33.75
N PRO A 302 -24.84 -11.35 -33.82
CA PRO A 302 -25.18 -12.63 -33.19
C PRO A 302 -25.38 -12.54 -31.67
N GLU A 303 -24.65 -11.67 -30.97
CA GLU A 303 -24.74 -11.51 -29.53
C GLU A 303 -26.09 -10.87 -29.14
N ARG A 304 -26.47 -9.77 -29.81
CA ARG A 304 -27.77 -9.13 -29.60
C ARG A 304 -28.94 -10.02 -29.98
N ILE A 305 -28.79 -10.85 -31.02
CA ILE A 305 -29.80 -11.86 -31.38
C ILE A 305 -29.97 -12.87 -30.24
N GLN A 306 -28.88 -13.28 -29.59
CA GLN A 306 -28.95 -14.22 -28.48
C GLN A 306 -29.61 -13.60 -27.25
N LEU A 307 -29.28 -12.35 -26.92
CA LEU A 307 -29.93 -11.61 -25.83
C LEU A 307 -31.44 -11.45 -26.08
N TRP A 308 -31.81 -11.10 -27.31
CA TRP A 308 -33.21 -11.00 -27.71
C TRP A 308 -33.96 -12.32 -27.55
N LYS A 309 -33.35 -13.45 -27.98
CA LYS A 309 -33.97 -14.78 -27.83
C LYS A 309 -34.23 -15.13 -26.35
N ARG A 310 -33.24 -14.90 -25.48
CA ARG A 310 -33.37 -15.19 -24.04
C ARG A 310 -34.53 -14.42 -23.41
N ALA A 311 -34.60 -13.11 -23.67
CA ALA A 311 -35.65 -12.26 -23.09
C ALA A 311 -37.03 -12.52 -23.71
N VAL A 312 -37.14 -12.62 -25.04
CA VAL A 312 -38.43 -12.66 -25.75
C VAL A 312 -38.94 -14.07 -26.00
N ALA A 313 -38.07 -14.99 -26.44
CA ALA A 313 -38.47 -16.34 -26.82
C ALA A 313 -38.44 -17.31 -25.64
N ASP A 314 -37.40 -17.23 -24.81
CA ASP A 314 -37.22 -18.11 -23.65
C ASP A 314 -37.91 -17.56 -22.39
N GLY A 315 -38.33 -16.29 -22.41
CA GLY A 315 -39.07 -15.64 -21.34
C GLY A 315 -38.23 -15.40 -20.07
N GLU A 316 -36.91 -15.31 -20.21
CA GLU A 316 -36.02 -14.96 -19.11
C GLU A 316 -36.25 -13.51 -18.64
N ASP A 317 -35.94 -13.26 -17.37
CA ASP A 317 -36.03 -11.94 -16.75
C ASP A 317 -35.12 -10.92 -17.47
N PRO A 318 -35.66 -9.85 -18.08
CA PRO A 318 -34.90 -8.85 -18.81
C PRO A 318 -33.76 -8.23 -18.00
N ASP A 319 -33.97 -7.99 -16.71
CA ASP A 319 -32.96 -7.34 -15.86
C ASP A 319 -31.73 -8.22 -15.71
N GLN A 320 -31.90 -9.54 -15.69
CA GLN A 320 -30.82 -10.51 -15.64
C GLN A 320 -30.16 -10.70 -17.01
N VAL A 321 -30.95 -10.73 -18.08
CA VAL A 321 -30.44 -10.92 -19.45
C VAL A 321 -29.56 -9.76 -19.87
N PHE A 322 -29.96 -8.52 -19.55
CA PHE A 322 -29.31 -7.30 -20.04
C PHE A 322 -28.38 -6.62 -19.04
N ASN A 323 -28.10 -7.19 -17.86
CA ASN A 323 -27.32 -6.51 -16.81
C ASN A 323 -25.96 -5.95 -17.29
N ALA A 324 -25.31 -6.65 -18.22
CA ALA A 324 -23.99 -6.29 -18.74
C ALA A 324 -24.05 -5.56 -20.08
N PHE A 325 -25.26 -5.34 -20.62
CA PHE A 325 -25.43 -4.60 -21.85
C PHE A 325 -25.25 -3.11 -21.57
N THR A 326 -24.32 -2.48 -22.29
CA THR A 326 -23.98 -1.07 -22.13
C THR A 326 -24.38 -0.27 -23.36
N ASP A 327 -24.86 0.95 -23.17
CA ASP A 327 -25.03 1.91 -24.27
C ASP A 327 -23.70 2.66 -24.55
N HIS A 328 -23.76 3.66 -25.44
CA HIS A 328 -22.59 4.49 -25.78
C HIS A 328 -22.14 5.44 -24.65
N GLY A 329 -23.04 5.77 -23.72
CA GLY A 329 -22.77 6.63 -22.57
C GLY A 329 -22.28 5.88 -21.34
N GLY A 330 -22.26 4.54 -21.38
CA GLY A 330 -21.83 3.68 -20.29
C GLY A 330 -22.96 3.27 -19.34
N GLY A 331 -24.21 3.68 -19.58
CA GLY A 331 -25.37 3.19 -18.83
C GLY A 331 -25.61 1.71 -19.13
N THR A 332 -26.10 0.95 -18.14
CA THR A 332 -26.24 -0.50 -18.23
C THR A 332 -27.70 -0.99 -18.17
N GLY A 333 -27.94 -2.23 -18.57
CA GLY A 333 -29.25 -2.87 -18.40
C GLY A 333 -30.27 -2.61 -19.51
N THR A 334 -31.53 -2.79 -19.17
CA THR A 334 -32.70 -2.61 -20.05
C THR A 334 -32.90 -1.16 -20.50
N GLY A 335 -32.51 -0.19 -19.67
CA GLY A 335 -32.49 1.24 -20.04
C GLY A 335 -31.54 1.51 -21.21
N ALA A 336 -30.34 0.93 -21.15
CA ALA A 336 -29.33 1.02 -22.21
C ALA A 336 -29.78 0.39 -23.54
N VAL A 337 -30.56 -0.70 -23.48
CA VAL A 337 -31.19 -1.33 -24.67
C VAL A 337 -32.14 -0.35 -25.35
N ILE A 338 -33.06 0.26 -24.59
CA ILE A 338 -34.01 1.23 -25.12
C ILE A 338 -33.29 2.45 -25.71
N ALA A 339 -32.31 3.01 -24.98
CA ALA A 339 -31.48 4.12 -25.43
C ALA A 339 -30.81 3.81 -26.78
N THR A 340 -30.22 2.62 -26.90
CA THR A 340 -29.58 2.14 -28.14
C THR A 340 -30.55 2.05 -29.32
N ILE A 341 -31.78 1.54 -29.08
CA ILE A 341 -32.82 1.44 -30.11
C ILE A 341 -33.24 2.85 -30.55
N MET A 342 -33.63 3.71 -29.60
CA MET A 342 -34.08 5.08 -29.87
C MET A 342 -33.04 5.88 -30.66
N THR A 343 -31.76 5.76 -30.29
CA THR A 343 -30.64 6.39 -31.01
C THR A 343 -30.52 5.86 -32.44
N LYS A 344 -30.51 4.54 -32.64
CA LYS A 344 -30.35 3.94 -33.96
C LYS A 344 -31.50 4.28 -34.92
N GLU A 345 -32.73 4.36 -34.43
CA GLU A 345 -33.89 4.69 -35.27
C GLU A 345 -33.92 6.14 -35.72
N LEU A 346 -33.38 7.04 -34.89
CA LEU A 346 -33.42 8.48 -35.15
C LEU A 346 -32.07 9.04 -35.64
N LYS A 347 -31.02 8.24 -35.76
CA LYS A 347 -29.64 8.69 -36.13
C LYS A 347 -29.53 9.52 -37.41
N ASN A 348 -30.45 9.32 -38.36
CA ASN A 348 -30.43 10.00 -39.66
C ASN A 348 -31.33 11.25 -39.69
N GLU A 349 -32.02 11.54 -38.59
CA GLU A 349 -32.93 12.67 -38.49
C GLU A 349 -32.15 13.98 -38.28
N PRO A 350 -32.46 15.08 -38.98
CA PRO A 350 -31.71 16.33 -38.88
C PRO A 350 -31.62 16.90 -37.46
N TYR A 351 -32.66 16.68 -36.64
CA TYR A 351 -32.74 17.15 -35.25
C TYR A 351 -32.03 16.24 -34.24
N MET A 352 -31.48 15.11 -34.69
CA MET A 352 -30.63 14.21 -33.91
C MET A 352 -29.15 14.31 -34.31
N LYS A 353 -28.80 15.27 -35.17
CA LYS A 353 -27.41 15.50 -35.56
C LYS A 353 -26.59 15.80 -34.30
N ASP A 354 -25.57 14.97 -34.06
CA ASP A 354 -24.68 15.03 -32.89
C ASP A 354 -25.40 14.81 -31.53
N ARG A 355 -26.58 14.17 -31.54
CA ARG A 355 -27.33 13.78 -30.33
C ARG A 355 -27.58 12.28 -30.32
N GLU A 356 -27.45 11.68 -29.14
CA GLU A 356 -27.81 10.30 -28.88
C GLU A 356 -28.65 10.22 -27.63
N PHE A 357 -29.58 9.27 -27.57
CA PHE A 357 -30.24 8.90 -26.32
C PHE A 357 -29.29 8.02 -25.52
N LEU A 358 -29.10 8.40 -24.27
CA LEU A 358 -28.31 7.70 -23.28
C LEU A 358 -29.20 7.34 -22.09
N TYR A 359 -28.88 6.22 -21.46
CA TYR A 359 -29.46 5.84 -20.19
C TYR A 359 -28.66 6.47 -19.04
N MET A 360 -29.30 7.44 -18.39
CA MET A 360 -28.79 8.11 -17.19
C MET A 360 -29.24 7.31 -15.96
N GLU A 361 -28.33 6.51 -15.43
CA GLU A 361 -28.53 5.69 -14.23
C GLU A 361 -28.77 6.55 -12.98
N PRO A 362 -29.38 6.01 -11.91
CA PRO A 362 -29.53 6.74 -10.66
C PRO A 362 -28.17 7.17 -10.08
N CYS A 363 -27.94 8.48 -9.92
CA CYS A 363 -26.67 8.98 -9.41
C CYS A 363 -26.44 8.59 -7.93
N GLU A 364 -25.54 7.64 -7.67
CA GLU A 364 -25.25 7.15 -6.31
C GLU A 364 -24.71 8.23 -5.36
N ALA A 365 -24.12 9.30 -5.89
CA ALA A 365 -23.59 10.41 -5.11
C ALA A 365 -24.67 11.32 -4.50
N LEU A 366 -25.94 11.19 -4.94
CA LEU A 366 -27.08 11.94 -4.39
C LEU A 366 -27.82 11.15 -3.30
N PRO A 367 -28.56 11.83 -2.39
CA PRO A 367 -29.48 11.17 -1.46
C PRO A 367 -30.49 10.29 -2.19
N GLU A 368 -30.84 9.13 -1.64
CA GLU A 368 -31.67 8.10 -2.27
C GLU A 368 -33.00 8.65 -2.80
N GLU A 369 -33.66 9.52 -2.02
CA GLU A 369 -34.90 10.20 -2.38
C GLU A 369 -34.80 11.16 -3.58
N SER A 370 -33.57 11.54 -3.94
CA SER A 370 -33.28 12.45 -5.04
C SER A 370 -32.70 11.77 -6.27
N ARG A 371 -32.52 10.44 -6.23
CA ARG A 371 -32.00 9.67 -7.36
C ARG A 371 -33.11 9.43 -8.37
N ASP A 372 -33.02 10.15 -9.48
CA ASP A 372 -33.87 9.96 -10.64
C ASP A 372 -33.06 9.27 -11.75
N ALA A 373 -33.74 8.57 -12.65
CA ALA A 373 -33.12 7.92 -13.80
C ALA A 373 -33.95 8.17 -15.06
N PHE A 374 -33.28 8.34 -16.19
CA PHE A 374 -33.89 8.79 -17.44
C PHE A 374 -33.20 8.15 -18.64
N ILE A 375 -33.95 8.00 -19.73
CA ILE A 375 -33.39 7.81 -21.07
C ILE A 375 -33.58 9.13 -21.81
N MET A 376 -32.51 9.86 -22.05
CA MET A 376 -32.57 11.23 -22.58
C MET A 376 -31.36 11.57 -23.44
N THR A 377 -31.49 12.59 -24.29
CA THR A 377 -30.33 13.20 -24.94
C THR A 377 -29.74 14.28 -24.03
N GLU A 378 -28.43 14.51 -24.09
CA GLU A 378 -27.81 15.62 -23.35
C GLU A 378 -27.89 16.95 -24.12
N ASN A 379 -27.52 18.05 -23.45
CA ASN A 379 -27.33 19.39 -24.02
C ASN A 379 -28.60 20.07 -24.58
N ALA A 380 -29.77 19.86 -23.96
CA ALA A 380 -30.93 20.71 -24.19
C ALA A 380 -30.98 21.84 -23.15
N TYR A 381 -31.12 23.09 -23.57
CA TYR A 381 -31.16 24.24 -22.67
C TYR A 381 -32.58 24.80 -22.49
N GLY A 382 -33.57 24.29 -23.25
CA GLY A 382 -34.96 24.69 -23.10
C GLY A 382 -35.97 23.88 -23.93
N SER A 383 -37.21 24.36 -24.00
CA SER A 383 -38.29 23.73 -24.78
C SER A 383 -38.00 23.71 -26.28
N ASP A 384 -37.21 24.66 -26.76
CA ASP A 384 -36.85 24.80 -28.17
C ASP A 384 -35.91 23.68 -28.64
N ASP A 385 -35.14 23.10 -27.70
CA ASP A 385 -34.30 21.92 -27.92
C ASP A 385 -35.07 20.59 -27.92
N CYS A 386 -36.40 20.66 -27.73
CA CYS A 386 -37.32 19.53 -27.81
C CYS A 386 -38.32 19.76 -28.96
N PRO A 387 -37.87 19.68 -30.23
CA PRO A 387 -38.70 19.96 -31.40
C PRO A 387 -39.97 19.09 -31.46
N LYS A 388 -40.94 19.49 -32.27
CA LYS A 388 -42.23 18.77 -32.36
C LYS A 388 -42.03 17.31 -32.78
N GLU A 389 -41.08 17.07 -33.67
CA GLU A 389 -40.71 15.79 -34.25
C GLU A 389 -40.21 14.82 -33.18
N ILE A 390 -39.27 15.24 -32.32
CA ILE A 390 -38.78 14.40 -31.22
C ILE A 390 -39.87 14.12 -30.20
N ARG A 391 -40.74 15.11 -29.89
CA ARG A 391 -41.88 14.89 -28.97
C ARG A 391 -42.85 13.84 -29.49
N ILE A 392 -43.12 13.84 -30.80
CA ILE A 392 -43.99 12.83 -31.42
C ILE A 392 -43.34 11.45 -31.31
N ARG A 393 -42.02 11.33 -31.55
CA ARG A 393 -41.30 10.05 -31.39
C ARG A 393 -41.32 9.56 -29.95
N LEU A 394 -41.00 10.44 -28.99
CA LEU A 394 -41.06 10.14 -27.56
C LEU A 394 -42.45 9.71 -27.11
N TYR A 395 -43.52 10.31 -27.64
CA TYR A 395 -44.89 9.89 -27.36
C TYR A 395 -45.12 8.42 -27.74
N PHE A 396 -44.68 7.99 -28.93
CA PHE A 396 -44.87 6.62 -29.37
C PHE A 396 -44.06 5.64 -28.51
N TYR A 397 -42.79 5.94 -28.23
CA TYR A 397 -41.96 5.11 -27.36
C TYR A 397 -42.54 5.02 -25.94
N ALA A 398 -42.94 6.16 -25.35
CA ALA A 398 -43.55 6.19 -24.02
C ALA A 398 -44.83 5.35 -23.96
N LYS A 399 -45.69 5.48 -24.98
CA LYS A 399 -46.94 4.72 -25.08
C LYS A 399 -46.69 3.22 -25.14
N GLU A 400 -45.71 2.80 -25.94
CA GLU A 400 -45.36 1.40 -26.12
C GLU A 400 -44.73 0.78 -24.88
N LEU A 401 -43.83 1.51 -24.22
CA LEU A 401 -43.22 1.10 -22.96
C LEU A 401 -44.22 1.13 -21.79
N GLY A 402 -45.33 1.87 -21.90
CA GLY A 402 -46.27 2.08 -20.79
C GLY A 402 -45.81 3.15 -19.80
N ILE A 403 -44.96 4.08 -20.24
CA ILE A 403 -44.43 5.17 -19.41
C ILE A 403 -45.40 6.38 -19.48
N PRO A 404 -45.91 6.87 -18.33
CA PRO A 404 -47.01 7.85 -18.31
C PRO A 404 -46.60 9.28 -18.67
N LYS A 405 -45.30 9.61 -18.59
CA LYS A 405 -44.77 10.96 -18.80
C LYS A 405 -43.56 10.91 -19.73
N PHE A 406 -43.44 11.89 -20.61
CA PHE A 406 -42.31 12.05 -21.53
C PHE A 406 -42.10 13.54 -21.83
N GLY A 407 -40.94 13.89 -22.39
CA GLY A 407 -40.62 15.26 -22.78
C GLY A 407 -39.31 15.72 -22.19
N LEU A 408 -39.25 16.96 -21.70
CA LEU A 408 -38.02 17.52 -21.15
C LEU A 408 -37.75 16.96 -19.74
N CYS A 409 -36.67 16.20 -19.62
CA CYS A 409 -36.19 15.57 -18.39
C CYS A 409 -35.10 16.43 -17.73
N TYR A 410 -35.04 16.36 -16.41
CA TYR A 410 -34.08 17.10 -15.57
C TYR A 410 -33.35 16.09 -14.70
N TYR A 411 -32.18 15.64 -15.15
CA TYR A 411 -31.38 14.63 -14.48
C TYR A 411 -30.36 15.28 -13.54
N ARG A 412 -30.60 15.14 -12.24
CA ARG A 412 -29.67 15.60 -11.18
C ARG A 412 -28.52 14.61 -11.03
N HIS A 413 -27.31 15.12 -11.04
CA HIS A 413 -26.10 14.33 -10.84
C HIS A 413 -24.96 15.18 -10.29
N VAL A 414 -23.87 14.52 -9.92
CA VAL A 414 -22.62 15.18 -9.51
C VAL A 414 -21.67 15.21 -10.68
N THR A 415 -21.14 16.39 -11.00
CA THR A 415 -20.05 16.54 -11.95
C THR A 415 -18.78 16.98 -11.22
N TYR A 416 -17.63 16.64 -11.80
CA TYR A 416 -16.33 16.97 -11.23
C TYR A 416 -15.73 18.13 -11.99
N ARG A 417 -15.37 19.18 -11.26
CA ARG A 417 -14.71 20.35 -11.85
C ARG A 417 -13.29 19.99 -12.30
N ASP A 418 -13.06 19.84 -13.60
CA ASP A 418 -11.69 19.67 -14.10
C ASP A 418 -10.89 20.99 -14.01
N VAL A 419 -10.20 21.16 -12.89
CA VAL A 419 -9.34 22.32 -12.63
C VAL A 419 -8.05 22.31 -13.45
N ARG A 420 -7.74 21.23 -14.19
CA ARG A 420 -6.51 21.14 -15.01
C ARG A 420 -6.54 22.09 -16.20
N ASN A 421 -7.73 22.48 -16.66
CA ASN A 421 -7.91 23.44 -17.74
C ASN A 421 -8.16 24.87 -17.25
N TRP A 422 -7.97 25.12 -15.96
CA TRP A 422 -8.04 26.46 -15.38
C TRP A 422 -6.65 27.08 -15.40
N TYR A 423 -6.51 28.10 -16.24
CA TYR A 423 -5.26 28.82 -16.37
C TYR A 423 -5.25 30.01 -15.40
N ASP A 424 -4.25 30.00 -14.53
CA ASP A 424 -3.94 31.14 -13.67
C ASP A 424 -3.30 32.24 -14.54
N THR A 425 -3.92 33.42 -14.57
CA THR A 425 -3.47 34.55 -15.39
C THR A 425 -2.06 35.03 -15.03
N ASP A 426 -1.67 34.92 -13.76
CA ASP A 426 -0.35 35.34 -13.28
C ASP A 426 0.72 34.28 -13.58
N ARG A 427 0.32 33.01 -13.68
CA ARG A 427 1.22 31.87 -13.92
C ARG A 427 1.15 31.30 -15.33
N TYR A 428 0.33 31.85 -16.22
CA TYR A 428 0.09 31.29 -17.56
C TYR A 428 1.38 31.07 -18.37
N GLY A 429 2.35 31.98 -18.22
CA GLY A 429 3.65 31.87 -18.88
C GLY A 429 4.49 30.65 -18.48
N GLU A 430 4.24 30.06 -17.31
CA GLU A 430 4.92 28.83 -16.84
C GLU A 430 4.35 27.57 -17.49
N TYR A 431 3.08 27.58 -17.87
CA TYR A 431 2.39 26.45 -18.53
C TYR A 431 2.65 26.38 -20.05
N LEU A 432 3.34 27.37 -20.63
CA LEU A 432 3.68 27.43 -22.06
C LEU A 432 5.08 26.87 -22.40
N ARG A 433 5.82 26.36 -21.42
CA ARG A 433 7.12 25.70 -21.59
C ARG A 433 6.96 24.19 -21.53
#